data_AF-A0A6B8KEA1-F1
#
_entry.id   AF-A0A6B8KEA1-F1
#
_cell.length_a   1.000
_cell.length_b   1.000
_cell.length_c   1.000
_cell.angle_alpha   90.00
_cell.angle_beta   90.00
_cell.angle_gamma   90.00
#
_symmetry.space_group_name_H-M   'P 1'
#
loop_
_entity.id
_entity.type
_entity.pdbx_description
1 polymer ?
#
loop_
_entity_poly.entity_id
_entity_poly.type
_entity_poly.pdbx_seq_one_letter_code
_entity_poly.pdbx_strand_id
1 'polypeptide(L)'
;MFFEATTRGADANKGVSRSFGARLRALWSRDGAKSDAHPAKQNPGGAGAGEKAVLLAQLRAAEQECIFAREEIKSAREELMRINALLEQEKATSKSYLDHIAELEGQITRLAADMTEARNLIHAQRLELNALARLRQPLLRRPLKALRRALLEIGRKPVPVFDERYYLEHNPDVRVLAASAYMHYLKHGFREGRNPNAMFDSAWYLEMNEDVREADINPLVHYYLHGAWEGRDPHPLFSTSWYLDQHPELKDKKLNPLEHYLKTLRS
;
A
#
# COMPACT_ATOMS: atom_id res chain seq x y z
N MET A 1 17.87 24.23 1.85
CA MET A 1 18.86 25.21 1.37
C MET A 1 18.25 26.62 1.33
N PHE A 2 17.79 27.17 2.46
CA PHE A 2 17.20 28.52 2.50
C PHE A 2 17.52 29.19 3.84
N PHE A 3 18.81 29.34 4.14
CA PHE A 3 19.26 29.98 5.39
C PHE A 3 20.58 30.75 5.17
N GLU A 4 20.63 31.63 4.17
CA GLU A 4 21.86 32.43 3.94
C GLU A 4 21.64 33.85 3.36
N ALA A 5 20.40 34.31 3.14
CA ALA A 5 20.15 35.59 2.47
C ALA A 5 19.95 36.81 3.39
N THR A 6 19.76 36.63 4.70
CA THR A 6 19.27 37.72 5.58
C THR A 6 20.37 38.60 6.20
N THR A 7 21.65 38.26 6.07
CA THR A 7 22.74 38.97 6.77
C THR A 7 23.42 40.06 5.93
N ARG A 8 23.22 40.11 4.61
CA ARG A 8 23.88 41.12 3.74
C ARG A 8 23.17 42.47 3.63
N GLY A 9 21.88 42.56 3.96
CA GLY A 9 21.12 43.82 3.90
C GLY A 9 21.29 44.74 5.13
N ALA A 10 21.72 44.19 6.26
CA ALA A 10 21.78 44.92 7.54
C ALA A 10 23.03 45.82 7.69
N ASP A 11 24.11 45.56 6.95
CA ASP A 11 25.37 46.29 7.11
C ASP A 11 25.49 47.52 6.18
N ALA A 12 24.80 47.54 5.04
CA ALA A 12 24.78 48.73 4.17
C ALA A 12 23.97 49.90 4.78
N ASN A 13 22.92 49.59 5.57
CA ASN A 13 22.01 50.59 6.13
C ASN A 13 22.57 51.30 7.39
N LYS A 14 23.59 50.72 8.04
CA LYS A 14 24.26 51.34 9.21
C LYS A 14 25.22 52.47 8.83
N GLY A 15 25.71 52.52 7.60
CA GLY A 15 26.66 53.52 7.12
C GLY A 15 26.02 54.88 6.79
N VAL A 16 24.81 54.86 6.22
CA VAL A 16 24.13 56.06 5.71
C VAL A 16 23.36 56.80 6.81
N SER A 17 22.71 56.08 7.74
CA SER A 17 21.97 56.68 8.86
C SER A 17 22.87 57.43 9.87
N ARG A 18 24.12 57.01 10.03
CA ARG A 18 25.09 57.66 10.94
C ARG A 18 25.56 59.03 10.44
N SER A 19 25.65 59.24 9.12
CA SER A 19 26.21 60.49 8.56
C SER A 19 25.21 61.65 8.63
N PHE A 20 23.91 61.39 8.39
CA PHE A 20 22.86 62.40 8.42
C PHE A 20 22.56 62.90 9.85
N GLY A 21 22.37 61.98 10.80
CA GLY A 21 22.15 62.33 12.21
C GLY A 21 23.35 63.01 12.88
N ALA A 22 24.58 62.70 12.43
CA ALA A 22 25.78 63.41 12.87
C ALA A 22 25.88 64.83 12.27
N ARG A 23 25.49 65.02 11.01
CA ARG A 23 25.51 66.34 10.34
C ARG A 23 24.44 67.29 10.87
N LEU A 24 23.21 66.82 11.13
CA LEU A 24 22.16 67.64 11.74
C LEU A 24 22.48 68.05 13.19
N ARG A 25 23.05 67.14 14.00
CA ARG A 25 23.50 67.48 15.36
C ARG A 25 24.64 68.51 15.35
N ALA A 26 25.55 68.42 14.38
CA ALA A 26 26.63 69.40 14.22
C ALA A 26 26.14 70.80 13.83
N LEU A 27 25.01 70.91 13.10
CA LEU A 27 24.37 72.18 12.77
C LEU A 27 23.68 72.82 13.97
N TRP A 28 22.93 72.05 14.78
CA TRP A 28 22.24 72.59 15.97
C TRP A 28 23.15 72.84 17.18
N SER A 29 24.29 72.15 17.31
CA SER A 29 25.27 72.45 18.37
C SER A 29 26.06 73.73 18.13
N ARG A 30 26.01 74.32 16.91
CA ARG A 30 26.82 75.49 16.56
C ARG A 30 26.14 76.84 16.87
N ASP A 31 24.81 76.85 17.02
CA ASP A 31 24.02 78.05 17.33
C ASP A 31 23.68 78.20 18.84
N GLY A 32 24.02 77.22 19.68
CA GLY A 32 23.59 77.17 21.09
C GLY A 32 24.60 77.60 22.16
N ALA A 33 25.82 78.01 21.82
CA ALA A 33 26.86 78.28 22.83
C ALA A 33 27.71 79.51 22.47
N LYS A 34 27.23 80.69 22.91
CA LYS A 34 28.00 81.82 23.47
C LYS A 34 27.09 83.05 23.62
N SER A 35 26.26 83.07 24.66
CA SER A 35 25.93 84.30 25.37
C SER A 35 26.91 84.43 26.52
N ASP A 36 27.80 85.41 26.46
CA ASP A 36 28.20 86.30 27.58
C ASP A 36 29.53 87.01 27.28
N ALA A 37 29.56 88.31 27.63
CA ALA A 37 30.66 89.28 27.64
C ALA A 37 30.97 90.10 26.36
N HIS A 38 30.46 91.35 26.35
CA HIS A 38 31.10 92.55 25.74
C HIS A 38 32.32 92.97 26.58
N PRO A 39 33.33 93.76 26.10
CA PRO A 39 33.26 94.92 25.17
C PRO A 39 34.34 94.86 24.04
N ALA A 40 34.42 95.69 23.01
CA ALA A 40 34.54 97.14 22.95
C ALA A 40 34.40 97.65 21.48
N LYS A 41 34.05 98.93 21.36
CA LYS A 41 33.76 99.70 20.14
C LYS A 41 34.89 99.69 19.10
N GLN A 42 34.53 99.52 17.82
CA GLN A 42 34.88 100.43 16.70
C GLN A 42 34.14 100.00 15.42
N ASN A 43 33.54 100.96 14.73
CA ASN A 43 32.85 100.86 13.43
C ASN A 43 33.06 102.23 12.72
N PRO A 44 32.78 102.43 11.42
CA PRO A 44 32.68 101.52 10.26
C PRO A 44 33.55 102.01 9.07
N GLY A 45 33.94 101.13 8.13
CA GLY A 45 34.50 101.61 6.86
C GLY A 45 35.12 100.53 5.98
N GLY A 46 34.29 99.85 5.18
CA GLY A 46 34.75 99.01 4.06
C GLY A 46 34.71 97.49 4.30
N ALA A 47 33.51 96.90 4.44
CA ALA A 47 33.35 95.44 4.50
C ALA A 47 32.09 94.87 3.80
N GLY A 48 31.26 95.69 3.15
CA GLY A 48 29.95 95.25 2.65
C GLY A 48 29.97 94.35 1.40
N ALA A 49 31.05 94.37 0.60
CA ALA A 49 31.15 93.53 -0.59
C ALA A 49 31.64 92.10 -0.28
N GLY A 50 32.51 91.94 0.72
CA GLY A 50 33.07 90.66 1.13
C GLY A 50 32.09 89.80 1.92
N GLU A 51 31.38 90.38 2.89
CA GLU A 51 30.34 89.67 3.66
C GLU A 51 29.18 89.19 2.78
N LYS A 52 28.73 90.02 1.83
CA LYS A 52 27.67 89.64 0.88
C LYS A 52 28.08 88.48 -0.02
N ALA A 53 29.34 88.43 -0.45
CA ALA A 53 29.87 87.33 -1.26
C ALA A 53 29.96 86.01 -0.47
N VAL A 54 30.35 86.08 0.81
CA VAL A 54 30.38 84.92 1.72
C VAL A 54 28.97 84.39 1.99
N LEU A 55 28.00 85.28 2.28
CA LEU A 55 26.60 84.89 2.48
C LEU A 55 25.98 84.26 1.22
N LEU A 56 26.30 84.78 0.03
CA LEU A 56 25.84 84.19 -1.24
C LEU A 56 26.47 82.81 -1.49
N ALA A 57 27.73 82.59 -1.13
CA ALA A 57 28.37 81.29 -1.24
C ALA A 57 27.77 80.27 -0.27
N GLN A 58 27.46 80.71 0.97
CA GLN A 58 26.78 79.89 1.96
C GLN A 58 25.35 79.53 1.54
N LEU A 59 24.61 80.49 0.97
CA LEU A 59 23.26 80.25 0.45
C LEU A 59 23.28 79.22 -0.69
N ARG A 60 24.20 79.36 -1.65
CA ARG A 60 24.37 78.39 -2.75
C ARG A 60 24.76 77.00 -2.25
N ALA A 61 25.61 76.91 -1.23
CA ALA A 61 25.97 75.64 -0.61
C ALA A 61 24.75 75.00 0.07
N ALA A 62 23.97 75.77 0.82
CA ALA A 62 22.74 75.30 1.46
C ALA A 62 21.66 74.89 0.43
N GLU A 63 21.55 75.61 -0.69
CA GLU A 63 20.66 75.24 -1.81
C GLU A 63 21.07 73.91 -2.42
N GLN A 64 22.37 73.70 -2.65
CA GLN A 64 22.88 72.45 -3.22
C GLN A 64 22.69 71.26 -2.25
N GLU A 65 22.87 71.46 -0.95
CA GLU A 65 22.56 70.47 0.08
C GLU A 65 21.07 70.13 0.11
N CYS A 66 20.19 71.12 -0.02
CA CYS A 66 18.74 70.88 -0.11
C CYS A 66 18.35 70.09 -1.36
N ILE A 67 18.99 70.33 -2.50
CA ILE A 67 18.77 69.58 -3.74
C ILE A 67 19.19 68.11 -3.54
N PHE A 68 20.37 67.87 -2.96
CA PHE A 68 20.86 66.52 -2.69
C PHE A 68 19.96 65.75 -1.71
N ALA A 69 19.57 66.39 -0.60
CA ALA A 69 18.66 65.80 0.38
C ALA A 69 17.29 65.46 -0.23
N ARG A 70 16.78 66.27 -1.18
CA ARG A 70 15.54 65.96 -1.90
C ARG A 70 15.66 64.71 -2.77
N GLU A 71 16.78 64.53 -3.48
CA GLU A 71 16.98 63.34 -4.31
C GLU A 71 17.18 62.09 -3.46
N GLU A 72 17.88 62.18 -2.32
CA GLU A 72 17.99 61.08 -1.36
C GLU A 72 16.61 60.67 -0.80
N ILE A 73 15.78 61.64 -0.41
CA ILE A 73 14.41 61.38 0.07
C ILE A 73 13.57 60.72 -1.03
N LYS A 74 13.74 61.14 -2.29
CA LYS A 74 13.04 60.54 -3.42
C LYS A 74 13.47 59.08 -3.63
N SER A 75 14.76 58.81 -3.66
CA SER A 75 15.30 57.45 -3.77
C SER A 75 14.83 56.55 -2.63
N ALA A 76 14.86 57.05 -1.39
CA ALA A 76 14.39 56.30 -0.22
C ALA A 76 12.87 56.01 -0.29
N ARG A 77 12.07 56.93 -0.84
CA ARG A 77 10.64 56.71 -1.07
C ARG A 77 10.39 55.63 -2.13
N GLU A 78 11.15 55.64 -3.22
CA GLU A 78 11.06 54.61 -4.26
C GLU A 78 11.43 53.23 -3.71
N GLU A 79 12.48 53.15 -2.88
CA GLU A 79 12.88 51.90 -2.21
C GLU A 79 11.81 51.42 -1.23
N LEU A 80 11.22 52.31 -0.42
CA LEU A 80 10.10 51.99 0.45
C LEU A 80 8.88 51.47 -0.33
N MET A 81 8.57 52.05 -1.49
CA MET A 81 7.49 51.54 -2.33
C MET A 81 7.77 50.13 -2.84
N ARG A 82 9.02 49.84 -3.27
CA ARG A 82 9.42 48.49 -3.71
C ARG A 82 9.31 47.48 -2.57
N ILE A 83 9.79 47.81 -1.39
CA ILE A 83 9.72 46.94 -0.20
C ILE A 83 8.26 46.68 0.18
N ASN A 84 7.41 47.71 0.17
CA ASN A 84 5.98 47.54 0.48
C ASN A 84 5.27 46.66 -0.56
N ALA A 85 5.59 46.79 -1.84
CA ALA A 85 5.04 45.92 -2.88
C ALA A 85 5.44 44.45 -2.67
N LEU A 86 6.70 44.19 -2.35
CA LEU A 86 7.19 42.84 -2.01
C LEU A 86 6.52 42.30 -0.74
N LEU A 87 6.34 43.14 0.27
CA LEU A 87 5.65 42.74 1.50
C LEU A 87 4.19 42.35 1.24
N GLU A 88 3.47 43.11 0.41
CA GLU A 88 2.10 42.77 0.05
C GLU A 88 2.02 41.49 -0.79
N GLN A 89 3.00 41.26 -1.68
CA GLN A 89 3.11 40.00 -2.41
C GLN A 89 3.34 38.81 -1.45
N GLU A 90 4.27 38.93 -0.49
CA GLU A 90 4.56 37.89 0.50
C GLU A 90 3.38 37.61 1.44
N LYS A 91 2.59 38.64 1.78
CA LYS A 91 1.34 38.45 2.53
C LYS A 91 0.31 37.69 1.71
N ALA A 92 0.17 38.00 0.43
CA ALA A 92 -0.76 37.33 -0.46
C ALA A 92 -0.39 35.84 -0.65
N THR A 93 0.91 35.53 -0.83
CA THR A 93 1.38 34.14 -0.91
C THR A 93 1.17 33.41 0.41
N SER A 94 1.50 34.03 1.55
CA SER A 94 1.27 33.46 2.88
C SER A 94 -0.21 33.14 3.12
N LYS A 95 -1.12 34.03 2.71
CA LYS A 95 -2.56 33.78 2.79
C LYS A 95 -2.97 32.58 1.93
N SER A 96 -2.48 32.50 0.70
CA SER A 96 -2.75 31.35 -0.18
C SER A 96 -2.25 30.03 0.42
N TYR A 97 -1.11 30.02 1.12
CA TYR A 97 -0.63 28.83 1.81
C TYR A 97 -1.52 28.44 2.99
N LEU A 98 -2.01 29.41 3.77
CA LEU A 98 -2.94 29.15 4.87
C LEU A 98 -4.26 28.56 4.37
N ASP A 99 -4.80 29.09 3.28
CA ASP A 99 -6.02 28.56 2.66
C ASP A 99 -5.80 27.11 2.17
N HIS A 100 -4.63 26.80 1.60
CA HIS A 100 -4.30 25.44 1.19
C HIS A 100 -4.13 24.47 2.37
N ILE A 101 -3.52 24.92 3.47
CA ILE A 101 -3.39 24.12 4.69
C ILE A 101 -4.77 23.77 5.24
N ALA A 102 -5.68 24.74 5.32
CA ALA A 102 -7.04 24.51 5.80
C ALA A 102 -7.81 23.49 4.95
N GLU A 103 -7.64 23.54 3.62
CA GLU A 103 -8.23 22.54 2.72
C GLU A 103 -7.65 21.14 2.98
N LEU A 104 -6.33 21.02 3.11
CA LEU A 104 -5.67 19.74 3.40
C LEU A 104 -6.10 19.17 4.75
N GLU A 105 -6.23 20.00 5.78
CA GLU A 105 -6.75 19.58 7.09
C GLU A 105 -8.20 19.06 7.00
N GLY A 106 -9.02 19.69 6.16
CA GLY A 106 -10.37 19.20 5.86
C GLY A 106 -10.36 17.83 5.19
N GLN A 107 -9.47 17.62 4.22
CA GLN A 107 -9.31 16.34 3.52
C GLN A 107 -8.82 15.22 4.46
N ILE A 108 -7.82 15.50 5.29
CA ILE A 108 -7.31 14.55 6.29
C ILE A 108 -8.43 14.13 7.24
N THR A 109 -9.25 15.09 7.70
CA THR A 109 -10.36 14.81 8.60
C THR A 109 -11.40 13.88 7.98
N ARG A 110 -11.75 14.11 6.70
CA ARG A 110 -12.68 13.24 5.96
C ARG A 110 -12.11 11.83 5.79
N LEU A 111 -10.86 11.72 5.35
CA LEU A 111 -10.18 10.43 5.18
C LEU A 111 -10.08 9.65 6.50
N ALA A 112 -9.84 10.33 7.63
CA ALA A 112 -9.81 9.70 8.94
C ALA A 112 -11.19 9.14 9.34
N ALA A 113 -12.28 9.84 9.01
CA ALA A 113 -13.64 9.36 9.24
C ALA A 113 -13.93 8.11 8.40
N ASP A 114 -13.62 8.15 7.10
CA ASP A 114 -13.82 7.04 6.16
C ASP A 114 -13.04 5.78 6.58
N MET A 115 -11.78 5.96 7.00
CA MET A 115 -10.97 4.86 7.53
C MET A 115 -11.57 4.25 8.79
N THR A 116 -12.17 5.06 9.66
CA THR A 116 -12.81 4.58 10.89
C THR A 116 -14.05 3.76 10.56
N GLU A 117 -14.88 4.22 9.62
CA GLU A 117 -16.03 3.48 9.14
C GLU A 117 -15.63 2.13 8.51
N ALA A 118 -14.65 2.15 7.60
CA ALA A 118 -14.13 0.93 6.98
C ALA A 118 -13.60 -0.07 8.03
N ARG A 119 -12.89 0.42 9.05
CA ARG A 119 -12.40 -0.43 10.14
C ARG A 119 -13.53 -1.08 10.93
N ASN A 120 -14.61 -0.34 11.20
CA ASN A 120 -15.79 -0.85 11.90
C ASN A 120 -16.52 -1.91 11.06
N LEU A 121 -16.67 -1.69 9.76
CA LEU A 121 -17.26 -2.67 8.83
C LEU A 121 -16.46 -3.97 8.78
N ILE A 122 -15.13 -3.88 8.64
CA ILE A 122 -14.25 -5.06 8.66
C ILE A 122 -14.36 -5.80 9.99
N HIS A 123 -14.42 -5.07 11.11
CA HIS A 123 -14.57 -5.68 12.43
C HIS A 123 -15.91 -6.43 12.56
N ALA A 124 -17.02 -5.83 12.12
CA ALA A 124 -18.34 -6.45 12.12
C ALA A 124 -18.38 -7.72 11.26
N GLN A 125 -17.88 -7.67 10.02
CA GLN A 125 -17.79 -8.85 9.15
C GLN A 125 -16.96 -9.97 9.77
N ARG A 126 -15.86 -9.63 10.44
CA ARG A 126 -15.01 -10.62 11.12
C ARG A 126 -15.74 -11.30 12.29
N LEU A 127 -16.57 -10.56 13.03
CA LEU A 127 -17.40 -11.12 14.08
C LEU A 127 -18.43 -12.10 13.51
N GLU A 128 -19.09 -11.75 12.40
CA GLU A 128 -20.03 -12.64 11.71
C GLU A 128 -19.35 -13.92 11.20
N LEU A 129 -18.21 -13.79 10.53
CA LEU A 129 -17.41 -14.94 10.07
C LEU A 129 -16.99 -15.84 11.24
N ASN A 130 -16.59 -15.26 12.37
CA ASN A 130 -16.25 -16.02 13.57
C ASN A 130 -17.46 -16.73 14.18
N ALA A 131 -18.64 -16.09 14.17
CA ALA A 131 -19.89 -16.70 14.64
C ALA A 131 -20.27 -17.90 13.74
N LEU A 132 -20.21 -17.73 12.42
CA LEU A 132 -20.42 -18.81 11.46
C LEU A 132 -19.40 -19.94 11.65
N ALA A 133 -18.12 -19.61 11.87
CA ALA A 133 -17.08 -20.61 12.13
C ALA A 133 -17.36 -21.41 13.41
N ARG A 134 -17.85 -20.77 14.48
CA ARG A 134 -18.25 -21.44 15.73
C ARG A 134 -19.41 -22.41 15.51
N LEU A 135 -20.40 -22.03 14.70
CA LEU A 135 -21.53 -22.90 14.34
C LEU A 135 -21.07 -24.08 13.46
N ARG A 136 -20.12 -23.84 12.54
CA ARG A 136 -19.58 -24.85 11.60
C ARG A 136 -18.60 -25.82 12.25
N GLN A 137 -17.86 -25.41 13.29
CA GLN A 137 -16.82 -26.21 13.93
C GLN A 137 -17.29 -27.59 14.44
N PRO A 138 -18.40 -27.74 15.19
CA PRO A 138 -18.87 -29.04 15.62
C PRO A 138 -19.48 -29.86 14.47
N LEU A 139 -20.17 -29.18 13.54
CA LEU A 139 -20.82 -29.80 12.38
C LEU A 139 -19.83 -30.48 11.43
N LEU A 140 -18.63 -29.91 11.28
CA LEU A 140 -17.60 -30.49 10.41
C LEU A 140 -16.56 -31.36 11.13
N ARG A 141 -16.42 -31.27 12.46
CA ARG A 141 -15.32 -31.96 13.18
C ARG A 141 -15.39 -33.49 13.08
N ARG A 142 -16.58 -34.06 13.27
CA ARG A 142 -16.79 -35.52 13.21
C ARG A 142 -16.66 -36.08 11.80
N PRO A 143 -17.34 -35.55 10.77
CA PRO A 143 -17.19 -36.05 9.40
C PRO A 143 -15.76 -35.86 8.89
N LEU A 144 -15.07 -34.75 9.18
CA LEU A 144 -13.68 -34.57 8.74
C LEU A 144 -12.69 -35.51 9.44
N LYS A 145 -12.91 -35.86 10.71
CA LYS A 145 -12.05 -36.84 11.41
C LYS A 145 -12.29 -38.26 10.90
N ALA A 146 -13.55 -38.60 10.59
CA ALA A 146 -13.90 -39.87 9.96
C ALA A 146 -13.33 -39.95 8.53
N LEU A 147 -13.49 -38.90 7.73
CA LEU A 147 -12.92 -38.79 6.39
C LEU A 147 -11.39 -38.83 6.43
N ARG A 148 -10.73 -38.13 7.35
CA ARG A 148 -9.27 -38.21 7.53
C ARG A 148 -8.80 -39.60 7.92
N ARG A 149 -9.57 -40.35 8.73
CA ARG A 149 -9.25 -41.75 9.05
C ARG A 149 -9.45 -42.67 7.85
N ALA A 150 -10.57 -42.54 7.13
CA ALA A 150 -10.84 -43.29 5.92
C ALA A 150 -9.76 -43.03 4.85
N LEU A 151 -9.38 -41.76 4.64
CA LEU A 151 -8.28 -41.36 3.75
C LEU A 151 -6.92 -41.91 4.21
N LEU A 152 -6.69 -42.00 5.52
CA LEU A 152 -5.45 -42.56 6.07
C LEU A 152 -5.41 -44.10 6.00
N GLU A 153 -6.55 -44.77 6.07
CA GLU A 153 -6.66 -46.22 5.91
C GLU A 153 -6.51 -46.63 4.44
N ILE A 154 -7.19 -45.91 3.53
CA ILE A 154 -7.10 -46.13 2.08
C ILE A 154 -5.71 -45.78 1.56
N GLY A 155 -5.01 -44.80 2.14
CA GLY A 155 -3.64 -44.46 1.76
C GLY A 155 -2.55 -45.38 2.30
N ARG A 156 -2.86 -46.37 3.17
CA ARG A 156 -1.85 -47.23 3.82
C ARG A 156 -1.81 -48.66 3.32
N LYS A 157 -2.90 -49.20 2.76
CA LYS A 157 -2.97 -50.56 2.24
C LYS A 157 -3.75 -50.60 0.92
N PRO A 158 -3.33 -51.40 -0.05
CA PRO A 158 -4.09 -51.62 -1.27
C PRO A 158 -5.51 -52.08 -0.94
N VAL A 159 -6.51 -51.44 -1.53
CA VAL A 159 -7.88 -51.97 -1.53
C VAL A 159 -7.89 -53.31 -2.28
N PRO A 160 -8.77 -54.27 -1.93
CA PRO A 160 -8.79 -55.60 -2.55
C PRO A 160 -8.95 -55.61 -4.08
N VAL A 161 -9.57 -54.57 -4.63
CA VAL A 161 -9.75 -54.37 -6.08
C VAL A 161 -8.52 -53.79 -6.78
N PHE A 162 -7.44 -53.44 -6.07
CA PHE A 162 -6.17 -53.07 -6.68
C PHE A 162 -5.30 -54.31 -6.89
N ASP A 163 -4.94 -54.60 -8.15
CA ASP A 163 -4.04 -55.69 -8.48
C ASP A 163 -2.63 -55.16 -8.74
N GLU A 164 -1.76 -55.30 -7.74
CA GLU A 164 -0.38 -54.83 -7.80
C GLU A 164 0.44 -55.51 -8.92
N ARG A 165 0.18 -56.80 -9.18
CA ARG A 165 0.92 -57.54 -10.23
C ARG A 165 0.50 -57.04 -11.60
N TYR A 166 -0.81 -57.00 -11.85
CA TYR A 166 -1.37 -56.44 -13.08
C TYR A 166 -0.84 -55.02 -13.32
N TYR A 167 -0.87 -54.17 -12.28
CA TYR A 167 -0.44 -52.79 -12.40
C TYR A 167 1.03 -52.68 -12.78
N LEU A 168 1.93 -53.44 -12.13
CA LEU A 168 3.36 -53.38 -12.44
C LEU A 168 3.72 -54.02 -13.79
N GLU A 169 2.97 -55.01 -14.25
CA GLU A 169 3.15 -55.62 -15.58
C GLU A 169 2.81 -54.64 -16.70
N HIS A 170 1.73 -53.87 -16.54
CA HIS A 170 1.28 -52.89 -17.53
C HIS A 170 1.99 -51.53 -17.39
N ASN A 171 2.73 -51.32 -16.30
CA ASN A 171 3.41 -50.07 -15.96
C ASN A 171 4.86 -50.34 -15.51
N PRO A 172 5.74 -50.80 -16.43
CA PRO A 172 7.10 -51.20 -16.10
C PRO A 172 7.97 -50.03 -15.61
N ASP A 173 7.63 -48.79 -15.97
CA ASP A 173 8.26 -47.55 -15.50
C ASP A 173 8.09 -47.36 -13.98
N VAL A 174 6.95 -47.75 -13.42
CA VAL A 174 6.65 -47.67 -11.98
C VAL A 174 7.49 -48.70 -11.20
N ARG A 175 7.71 -49.88 -11.80
CA ARG A 175 8.50 -50.97 -11.21
C ARG A 175 9.96 -50.58 -10.99
N VAL A 176 10.55 -49.79 -11.89
CA VAL A 176 11.96 -49.37 -11.83
C VAL A 176 12.20 -48.37 -10.68
N LEU A 177 11.18 -47.61 -10.28
CA LEU A 177 11.29 -46.55 -9.27
C LEU A 177 11.18 -47.03 -7.81
N ALA A 178 11.03 -48.34 -7.57
CA ALA A 178 10.81 -48.93 -6.23
C ALA A 178 9.66 -48.27 -5.41
N ALA A 179 8.76 -47.56 -6.09
CA ALA A 179 7.60 -46.93 -5.47
C ALA A 179 6.51 -47.98 -5.26
N SER A 180 5.77 -47.88 -4.15
CA SER A 180 4.57 -48.70 -3.97
C SER A 180 3.61 -48.47 -5.14
N ALA A 181 3.32 -49.53 -5.91
CA ALA A 181 2.45 -49.49 -7.08
C ALA A 181 1.10 -48.83 -6.77
N TYR A 182 0.56 -49.17 -5.60
CA TYR A 182 -0.67 -48.61 -5.09
C TYR A 182 -0.57 -47.11 -4.80
N MET A 183 0.50 -46.65 -4.14
CA MET A 183 0.71 -45.22 -3.91
C MET A 183 0.93 -44.43 -5.20
N HIS A 184 1.60 -45.05 -6.19
CA HIS A 184 1.74 -44.45 -7.51
C HIS A 184 0.37 -44.27 -8.16
N TYR A 185 -0.46 -45.31 -8.17
CA TYR A 185 -1.81 -45.23 -8.71
C TYR A 185 -2.66 -44.16 -8.03
N LEU A 186 -2.66 -44.13 -6.68
CA LEU A 186 -3.45 -43.16 -5.92
C LEU A 186 -3.08 -41.70 -6.19
N LYS A 187 -1.80 -41.41 -6.48
CA LYS A 187 -1.31 -40.04 -6.66
C LYS A 187 -1.26 -39.59 -8.12
N HIS A 188 -0.92 -40.50 -9.01
CA HIS A 188 -0.54 -40.18 -10.39
C HIS A 188 -1.29 -41.06 -11.39
N GLY A 189 -1.27 -42.38 -11.17
CA GLY A 189 -1.71 -43.34 -12.18
C GLY A 189 -3.14 -43.15 -12.67
N PHE A 190 -4.09 -42.80 -11.80
CA PHE A 190 -5.47 -42.58 -12.24
C PHE A 190 -5.63 -41.35 -13.15
N ARG A 191 -4.85 -40.28 -12.93
CA ARG A 191 -4.85 -39.09 -13.79
C ARG A 191 -4.16 -39.33 -15.12
N GLU A 192 -3.24 -40.30 -15.14
CA GLU A 192 -2.60 -40.81 -16.34
C GLU A 192 -3.46 -41.84 -17.08
N GLY A 193 -4.68 -42.11 -16.61
CA GLY A 193 -5.59 -43.07 -17.22
C GLY A 193 -5.17 -44.53 -17.06
N ARG A 194 -4.22 -44.84 -16.15
CA ARG A 194 -3.77 -46.22 -15.93
C ARG A 194 -4.84 -47.03 -15.22
N ASN A 195 -4.90 -48.33 -15.46
CA ASN A 195 -5.93 -49.21 -14.90
C ASN A 195 -5.40 -50.02 -13.71
N PRO A 196 -6.13 -50.06 -12.57
CA PRO A 196 -5.68 -50.74 -11.35
C PRO A 196 -5.88 -52.26 -11.38
N ASN A 197 -6.71 -52.77 -12.31
CA ASN A 197 -6.91 -54.18 -12.61
C ASN A 197 -7.53 -54.30 -14.02
N ALA A 198 -7.71 -55.54 -14.52
CA ALA A 198 -8.23 -55.80 -15.86
C ALA A 198 -9.73 -55.46 -16.08
N MET A 199 -10.49 -55.30 -15.00
CA MET A 199 -11.94 -55.08 -15.00
C MET A 199 -12.30 -53.71 -14.40
N PHE A 200 -11.35 -52.78 -14.39
CA PHE A 200 -11.56 -51.39 -13.97
C PHE A 200 -10.84 -50.47 -14.95
N ASP A 201 -11.61 -49.67 -15.67
CA ASP A 201 -11.08 -48.66 -16.59
C ASP A 201 -11.18 -47.28 -15.95
N SER A 202 -10.04 -46.72 -15.54
CA SER A 202 -9.99 -45.43 -14.84
C SER A 202 -10.47 -44.28 -15.73
N ALA A 203 -10.09 -44.28 -17.01
CA ALA A 203 -10.40 -43.20 -17.93
C ALA A 203 -11.88 -43.22 -18.29
N TRP A 204 -12.39 -44.40 -18.65
CA TRP A 204 -13.81 -44.60 -18.94
C TRP A 204 -14.70 -44.32 -17.73
N TYR A 205 -14.27 -44.74 -16.54
CA TYR A 205 -15.03 -44.44 -15.31
C TYR A 205 -15.16 -42.93 -15.09
N LEU A 206 -14.11 -42.14 -15.30
CA LEU A 206 -14.17 -40.68 -15.17
C LEU A 206 -14.98 -40.01 -16.30
N GLU A 207 -15.00 -40.62 -17.49
CA GLU A 207 -15.84 -40.16 -18.60
C GLU A 207 -17.33 -40.36 -18.31
N MET A 208 -17.71 -41.51 -17.76
CA MET A 208 -19.09 -41.83 -17.40
C MET A 208 -19.58 -41.16 -16.11
N ASN A 209 -18.67 -40.62 -15.30
CA ASN A 209 -18.95 -40.06 -13.99
C ASN A 209 -18.33 -38.66 -13.86
N GLU A 210 -18.96 -37.69 -14.54
CA GLU A 210 -18.46 -36.32 -14.63
C GLU A 210 -18.30 -35.65 -13.26
N ASP A 211 -19.19 -35.96 -12.31
CA ASP A 211 -19.13 -35.47 -10.94
C ASP A 211 -17.84 -35.91 -10.21
N VAL A 212 -17.38 -37.14 -10.46
CA VAL A 212 -16.13 -37.67 -9.91
C VAL A 212 -14.93 -37.01 -10.57
N ARG A 213 -15.01 -36.76 -11.89
CA ARG A 213 -13.98 -36.09 -12.68
C ARG A 213 -13.80 -34.63 -12.29
N GLU A 214 -14.88 -33.87 -12.19
CA GLU A 214 -14.86 -32.45 -11.81
C GLU A 214 -14.37 -32.24 -10.37
N ALA A 215 -14.67 -33.18 -9.48
CA ALA A 215 -14.17 -33.18 -8.11
C ALA A 215 -12.71 -33.69 -7.99
N ASP A 216 -12.08 -34.13 -9.08
CA ASP A 216 -10.73 -34.72 -9.13
C ASP A 216 -10.53 -35.82 -8.07
N ILE A 217 -11.55 -36.67 -7.92
CA ILE A 217 -11.55 -37.80 -6.98
C ILE A 217 -10.95 -39.02 -7.69
N ASN A 218 -10.09 -39.77 -7.00
CA ASN A 218 -9.56 -41.02 -7.53
C ASN A 218 -10.71 -42.02 -7.84
N PRO A 219 -10.84 -42.50 -9.09
CA PRO A 219 -11.98 -43.29 -9.55
C PRO A 219 -12.10 -44.64 -8.85
N LEU A 220 -10.98 -45.34 -8.60
CA LEU A 220 -10.99 -46.61 -7.88
C LEU A 220 -11.47 -46.43 -6.44
N VAL A 221 -11.00 -45.38 -5.77
CA VAL A 221 -11.42 -45.06 -4.39
C VAL A 221 -12.89 -44.70 -4.36
N HIS A 222 -13.36 -43.87 -5.30
CA HIS A 222 -14.77 -43.52 -5.42
C HIS A 222 -15.63 -44.77 -5.62
N TYR A 223 -15.29 -45.60 -6.61
CA TYR A 223 -16.04 -46.82 -6.91
C TYR A 223 -16.09 -47.77 -5.70
N TYR A 224 -14.95 -48.00 -5.06
CA TYR A 224 -14.86 -48.94 -3.94
C TYR A 224 -15.70 -48.50 -2.73
N LEU A 225 -15.72 -47.20 -2.41
CA LEU A 225 -16.45 -46.66 -1.27
C LEU A 225 -17.94 -46.39 -1.55
N HIS A 226 -18.24 -45.90 -2.76
CA HIS A 226 -19.55 -45.34 -3.11
C HIS A 226 -20.08 -45.92 -4.41
N GLY A 227 -19.31 -45.83 -5.49
CA GLY A 227 -19.82 -46.10 -6.84
C GLY A 227 -20.41 -47.49 -7.03
N ALA A 228 -19.85 -48.53 -6.39
CA ALA A 228 -20.43 -49.87 -6.44
C ALA A 228 -21.84 -49.96 -5.83
N TRP A 229 -22.08 -49.21 -4.75
CA TRP A 229 -23.39 -49.16 -4.06
C TRP A 229 -24.37 -48.20 -4.75
N GLU A 230 -23.84 -47.24 -5.52
CA GLU A 230 -24.60 -46.37 -6.41
C GLU A 230 -24.94 -47.05 -7.75
N GLY A 231 -24.47 -48.28 -7.97
CA GLY A 231 -24.72 -49.05 -9.20
C GLY A 231 -23.93 -48.53 -10.42
N ARG A 232 -22.88 -47.74 -10.21
CA ARG A 232 -21.99 -47.26 -11.27
C ARG A 232 -21.14 -48.42 -11.78
N ASP A 233 -20.90 -48.47 -13.07
CA ASP A 233 -20.09 -49.53 -13.67
C ASP A 233 -18.60 -49.14 -13.65
N PRO A 234 -17.67 -50.05 -13.30
CA PRO A 234 -16.23 -49.80 -13.29
C PRO A 234 -15.56 -49.99 -14.66
N HIS A 235 -16.24 -50.67 -15.59
CA HIS A 235 -15.71 -51.05 -16.90
C HIS A 235 -16.88 -51.32 -17.87
N PRO A 236 -16.75 -51.05 -19.18
CA PRO A 236 -17.82 -51.30 -20.17
C PRO A 236 -18.35 -52.73 -20.22
N LEU A 237 -17.51 -53.69 -19.81
CA LEU A 237 -17.80 -55.14 -19.80
C LEU A 237 -18.26 -55.66 -18.44
N PHE A 238 -18.41 -54.79 -17.43
CA PHE A 238 -18.86 -55.18 -16.11
C PHE A 238 -20.03 -54.31 -15.68
N SER A 239 -21.22 -54.91 -15.60
CA SER A 239 -22.40 -54.26 -15.05
C SER A 239 -22.53 -54.57 -13.56
N THR A 240 -22.35 -53.55 -12.72
CA THR A 240 -22.45 -53.62 -11.27
C THR A 240 -23.85 -54.02 -10.83
N SER A 241 -24.87 -53.41 -11.41
CA SER A 241 -26.28 -53.67 -11.10
C SER A 241 -26.67 -55.10 -11.45
N TRP A 242 -26.36 -55.54 -12.68
CA TRP A 242 -26.62 -56.91 -13.11
C TRP A 242 -25.93 -57.95 -12.22
N TYR A 243 -24.65 -57.72 -11.88
CA TYR A 243 -23.90 -58.65 -11.03
C TYR A 243 -24.48 -58.75 -9.62
N LEU A 244 -24.90 -57.62 -9.04
CA LEU A 244 -25.57 -57.58 -7.73
C LEU A 244 -26.96 -58.23 -7.73
N ASP A 245 -27.63 -58.26 -8.88
CA ASP A 245 -28.92 -58.94 -9.02
C ASP A 245 -28.77 -60.45 -9.19
N GLN A 246 -27.68 -60.91 -9.83
CA GLN A 246 -27.31 -62.33 -9.88
C GLN A 246 -26.75 -62.85 -8.55
N HIS A 247 -26.19 -61.97 -7.72
CA HIS A 247 -25.61 -62.29 -6.42
C HIS A 247 -26.22 -61.46 -5.27
N PRO A 248 -27.50 -61.65 -4.93
CA PRO A 248 -28.18 -60.87 -3.88
C PRO A 248 -27.48 -60.94 -2.51
N GLU A 249 -26.77 -62.03 -2.22
CA GLU A 249 -26.02 -62.24 -0.97
C GLU A 249 -24.91 -61.20 -0.74
N LEU A 250 -24.44 -60.53 -1.81
CA LEU A 250 -23.43 -59.47 -1.70
C LEU A 250 -24.01 -58.20 -1.07
N LYS A 251 -25.31 -57.95 -1.27
CA LYS A 251 -26.02 -56.80 -0.67
C LYS A 251 -26.07 -56.96 0.85
N ASP A 252 -26.39 -58.17 1.33
CA ASP A 252 -26.49 -58.47 2.77
C ASP A 252 -25.14 -58.42 3.48
N LYS A 253 -24.08 -58.95 2.84
CA LYS A 253 -22.72 -59.00 3.40
C LYS A 253 -21.94 -57.71 3.17
N LYS A 254 -22.50 -56.74 2.46
CA LYS A 254 -21.85 -55.49 2.04
C LYS A 254 -20.49 -55.74 1.36
N LEU A 255 -20.42 -56.78 0.51
CA LEU A 255 -19.23 -57.10 -0.26
C LEU A 255 -19.23 -56.35 -1.59
N ASN A 256 -18.09 -55.75 -1.95
CA ASN A 256 -17.98 -55.06 -3.23
C ASN A 256 -18.10 -56.06 -4.40
N PRO A 257 -18.97 -55.81 -5.40
CA PRO A 257 -19.23 -56.75 -6.48
C PRO A 257 -18.01 -57.01 -7.37
N LEU A 258 -17.20 -55.98 -7.64
CA LEU A 258 -15.96 -56.16 -8.41
C LEU A 258 -14.92 -56.96 -7.61
N GLU A 259 -14.83 -56.73 -6.30
CA GLU A 259 -13.95 -57.53 -5.43
C GLU A 259 -14.34 -59.00 -5.45
N HIS A 260 -15.64 -59.30 -5.34
CA HIS A 260 -16.14 -60.68 -5.40
C HIS A 260 -15.82 -61.32 -6.76
N TYR A 261 -16.12 -60.62 -7.85
CA TYR A 261 -15.84 -61.09 -9.21
C TYR A 261 -14.36 -61.41 -9.44
N LEU A 262 -13.47 -60.49 -9.06
CA LEU A 262 -12.01 -60.69 -9.20
C LEU A 262 -11.50 -61.85 -8.35
N LYS A 263 -12.13 -62.16 -7.20
CA LYS A 263 -11.79 -63.33 -6.40
C LYS A 263 -12.24 -64.63 -7.07
N THR A 264 -13.45 -64.65 -7.63
CA THR A 264 -13.95 -65.82 -8.39
C THR A 264 -13.11 -66.13 -9.62
N LEU A 265 -12.53 -65.12 -10.27
CA LEU A 265 -11.61 -65.34 -11.40
C LEU A 265 -10.25 -65.93 -10.99
N ARG A 266 -9.88 -65.85 -9.70
CA ARG A 266 -8.59 -66.32 -9.17
C ARG A 266 -8.68 -67.67 -8.44
N SER A 267 -9.89 -68.22 -8.27
CA SER A 267 -10.19 -69.50 -7.62
C SER A 267 -10.39 -70.61 -8.65
#